data_AF-A0A840MGG1-F1
#
_entry.id   AF-A0A840MGG1-F1
#
_cell.length_a   1.000
_cell.length_b   1.000
_cell.length_c   1.000
_cell.angle_alpha   90.00
_cell.angle_beta   90.00
_cell.angle_gamma   90.00
#
_symmetry.space_group_name_H-M   'P 1'
#
loop_
_entity.id
_entity.type
_entity.pdbx_description
1 polymer ?
#
loop_
_entity_poly.entity_id
_entity_poly.type
_entity_poly.pdbx_seq_one_letter_code
_entity_poly.pdbx_strand_id
1 'polypeptide(L)'
;MNSFVARSVQKGLLMVVVAGLAACATPPVEPTAPAVPAAPAPAVPATTPAPESAQSEWIGNFEGKWTVDGLGHSGKATLKITAVNGNQIAGEATWFDTPFGDLTEPVWQSEIKADGSLMVRHKNNAEYVLKLANRKLRGNFKYEVYTGTLDMDRK
;
A
#
# COMPACT_ATOMS: atom_id res chain seq x y z
N MET A 1 -53.09 -9.05 15.92
CA MET A 1 -52.69 -7.81 16.61
C MET A 1 -51.26 -7.51 16.18
N ASN A 2 -51.09 -6.81 15.05
CA ASN A 2 -50.96 -5.35 14.95
C ASN A 2 -49.62 -4.91 15.56
N SER A 3 -48.67 -4.29 14.85
CA SER A 3 -48.86 -3.16 13.94
C SER A 3 -47.67 -2.96 12.97
N PHE A 4 -48.01 -2.58 11.75
CA PHE A 4 -47.21 -1.70 10.88
C PHE A 4 -47.02 -0.32 11.54
N VAL A 5 -45.85 0.30 11.42
CA VAL A 5 -45.75 1.76 11.28
C VAL A 5 -44.57 2.12 10.36
N ALA A 6 -44.92 2.66 9.19
CA ALA A 6 -44.06 3.48 8.34
C ALA A 6 -44.29 4.98 8.65
N ARG A 7 -43.37 5.83 8.15
CA ARG A 7 -43.37 7.33 8.02
C ARG A 7 -42.13 7.92 8.73
N SER A 8 -41.32 8.77 8.12
CA SER A 8 -41.73 10.01 7.46
C SER A 8 -40.61 10.61 6.57
N VAL A 9 -41.05 11.18 5.46
CA VAL A 9 -40.37 12.13 4.55
C VAL A 9 -40.35 13.52 5.21
N GLN A 10 -39.39 14.40 4.85
CA GLN A 10 -39.68 15.74 4.26
C GLN A 10 -38.67 16.88 4.59
N LYS A 11 -38.10 17.44 3.50
CA LYS A 11 -37.75 18.86 3.18
C LYS A 11 -36.88 19.70 4.12
N GLY A 12 -35.79 20.21 3.54
CA GLY A 12 -35.26 21.55 3.80
C GLY A 12 -34.95 22.24 2.47
N LEU A 13 -35.77 23.23 2.11
CA LEU A 13 -35.83 23.96 0.83
C LEU A 13 -35.06 25.29 0.92
N LEU A 14 -34.55 25.74 -0.23
CA LEU A 14 -33.96 27.05 -0.54
C LEU A 14 -34.68 28.26 0.11
N MET A 15 -33.91 29.33 0.35
CA MET A 15 -34.35 30.68 0.00
C MET A 15 -33.23 31.50 -0.65
N VAL A 16 -33.49 31.85 -1.91
CA VAL A 16 -33.00 33.02 -2.67
C VAL A 16 -33.72 34.26 -2.08
N VAL A 17 -33.23 35.50 -2.10
CA VAL A 17 -33.36 36.60 -3.10
C VAL A 17 -32.90 37.88 -2.33
N VAL A 18 -32.17 38.88 -2.84
CA VAL A 18 -32.59 40.11 -3.58
C VAL A 18 -31.35 41.03 -3.59
N ALA A 19 -30.71 41.30 -4.73
CA ALA A 19 -30.86 42.44 -5.66
C ALA A 19 -30.20 43.77 -5.21
N GLY A 20 -29.52 44.44 -6.15
CA GLY A 20 -29.38 45.90 -6.13
C GLY A 20 -28.11 46.51 -6.72
N LEU A 21 -28.24 47.02 -7.95
CA LEU A 21 -27.77 48.34 -8.45
C LEU A 21 -26.27 48.67 -8.62
N ALA A 22 -25.89 48.76 -9.91
CA ALA A 22 -25.21 49.87 -10.61
C ALA A 22 -24.14 50.74 -9.89
N ALA A 23 -22.93 50.83 -10.48
CA ALA A 23 -22.28 52.07 -10.95
C ALA A 23 -20.80 51.83 -11.35
N CYS A 24 -20.34 52.56 -12.38
CA CYS A 24 -18.98 52.60 -12.91
C CYS A 24 -17.95 53.21 -11.93
N ALA A 25 -16.72 52.71 -11.93
CA ALA A 25 -15.47 53.50 -11.98
C ALA A 25 -14.24 52.56 -11.96
N THR A 26 -13.42 52.63 -12.99
CA THR A 26 -12.11 51.96 -13.10
C THR A 26 -11.02 52.76 -12.37
N PRO A 27 -10.05 52.06 -11.73
CA PRO A 27 -8.67 52.54 -11.62
C PRO A 27 -7.65 51.53 -12.22
N PRO A 28 -6.40 51.95 -12.44
CA PRO A 28 -5.60 51.62 -13.62
C PRO A 28 -4.90 50.26 -13.59
N VAL A 29 -4.73 49.67 -14.77
CA VAL A 29 -3.97 48.44 -15.02
C VAL A 29 -2.48 48.77 -14.99
N GLU A 30 -1.77 48.27 -13.98
CA GLU A 30 -0.31 48.24 -13.95
C GLU A 30 0.18 47.07 -14.82
N PRO A 31 1.19 47.27 -15.71
CA PRO A 31 1.60 46.25 -16.67
C PRO A 31 2.57 45.26 -16.01
N THR A 32 2.05 44.14 -15.51
CA THR A 32 2.89 43.01 -15.07
C THR A 32 3.21 42.11 -16.26
N ALA A 33 4.52 41.92 -16.43
CA ALA A 33 5.23 41.19 -17.48
C ALA A 33 4.64 39.83 -17.90
N PRO A 34 4.88 39.39 -19.15
CA PRO A 34 4.44 38.10 -19.64
C PRO A 34 4.96 36.94 -18.78
N ALA A 35 4.05 36.12 -18.27
CA ALA A 35 4.35 34.89 -17.57
C ALA A 35 5.12 33.95 -18.50
N VAL A 36 6.37 33.65 -18.14
CA VAL A 36 7.18 32.61 -18.78
C VAL A 36 6.45 31.26 -18.61
N PRO A 37 6.24 30.47 -19.67
CA PRO A 37 5.66 29.14 -19.55
C PRO A 37 6.50 28.26 -18.62
N ALA A 38 5.87 27.67 -17.62
CA ALA A 38 6.50 26.70 -16.74
C ALA A 38 7.05 25.53 -17.58
N ALA A 39 8.36 25.30 -17.47
CA ALA A 39 9.03 24.17 -18.11
C ALA A 39 8.41 22.84 -17.63
N PRO A 40 8.24 21.85 -18.52
CA PRO A 40 7.68 20.55 -18.16
C PRO A 40 8.56 19.87 -17.10
N ALA A 41 7.90 19.31 -16.08
CA ALA A 41 8.55 18.53 -15.04
C ALA A 41 9.33 17.34 -15.65
N PRO A 42 10.49 16.96 -15.10
CA PRO A 42 11.26 15.81 -15.58
C PRO A 42 10.40 14.55 -15.54
N ALA A 43 10.34 13.83 -16.66
CA ALA A 43 9.71 12.52 -16.73
C ALA A 43 10.44 11.55 -15.77
N VAL A 44 9.67 10.91 -14.90
CA VAL A 44 10.13 9.81 -14.05
C VAL A 44 10.69 8.71 -14.96
N PRO A 45 11.94 8.24 -14.78
CA PRO A 45 12.48 7.18 -15.61
C PRO A 45 11.60 5.94 -15.47
N ALA A 46 11.14 5.42 -16.61
CA ALA A 46 10.41 4.17 -16.68
C ALA A 46 11.33 3.04 -16.18
N THR A 47 11.02 2.51 -15.00
CA THR A 47 11.62 1.28 -14.49
C THR A 47 11.26 0.16 -15.46
N THR A 48 12.27 -0.44 -16.07
CA THR A 48 12.10 -1.61 -16.95
C THR A 48 11.35 -2.71 -16.19
N PRO A 49 10.18 -3.17 -16.68
CA PRO A 49 9.44 -4.23 -16.02
C PRO A 49 10.27 -5.51 -15.96
N ALA A 50 10.25 -6.20 -14.82
CA ALA A 50 10.78 -7.56 -14.75
C ALA A 50 10.10 -8.46 -15.80
N PRO A 51 10.80 -9.44 -16.41
CA PRO A 51 10.21 -10.34 -17.40
C PRO A 51 8.98 -11.07 -16.83
N GLU A 52 7.90 -11.17 -17.60
CA GLU A 52 6.59 -11.71 -17.17
C GLU A 52 6.68 -13.10 -16.53
N SER A 53 7.64 -13.93 -16.94
CA SER A 53 7.88 -15.25 -16.34
C SER A 53 8.32 -15.17 -14.88
N ALA A 54 9.18 -14.20 -14.53
CA ALA A 54 9.63 -13.98 -13.16
C ALA A 54 8.49 -13.47 -12.26
N GLN A 55 7.51 -12.75 -12.82
CA GLN A 55 6.36 -12.21 -12.08
C GLN A 55 5.39 -13.32 -11.64
N SER A 56 5.15 -14.31 -12.50
CA SER A 56 4.28 -15.45 -12.17
C SER A 56 4.84 -16.34 -11.05
N GLU A 57 6.16 -16.36 -10.87
CA GLU A 57 6.81 -17.22 -9.87
C GLU A 57 6.46 -16.82 -8.44
N TRP A 58 6.22 -15.53 -8.21
CA TRP A 58 5.88 -14.96 -6.90
C TRP A 58 4.45 -15.27 -6.46
N ILE A 59 3.50 -15.49 -7.37
CA ILE A 59 2.09 -15.71 -7.01
C ILE A 59 1.94 -17.06 -6.32
N GLY A 60 1.39 -17.09 -5.10
CA GLY A 60 1.19 -18.33 -4.36
C GLY A 60 1.06 -18.16 -2.85
N ASN A 61 0.95 -19.29 -2.17
CA ASN A 61 0.93 -19.36 -0.72
C ASN A 61 2.29 -19.88 -0.23
N PHE A 62 2.90 -19.14 0.68
CA PHE A 62 4.14 -19.50 1.34
C PHE A 62 3.85 -19.69 2.82
N GLU A 63 4.44 -20.72 3.42
CA GLU A 63 4.29 -21.00 4.84
C GLU A 63 5.62 -21.48 5.39
N GLY A 64 5.95 -21.05 6.61
CA GLY A 64 7.12 -21.54 7.31
C GLY A 64 7.28 -20.89 8.67
N LYS A 65 8.52 -20.51 9.00
CA LYS A 65 8.93 -20.10 10.33
C LYS A 65 9.55 -18.71 10.32
N TRP A 66 9.17 -17.89 11.30
CA TRP A 66 9.89 -16.68 11.66
C TRP A 66 10.76 -16.93 12.89
N THR A 67 11.87 -16.21 13.03
CA THR A 67 12.73 -16.28 14.23
C THR A 67 13.34 -14.92 14.51
N VAL A 68 13.17 -14.41 15.73
CA VAL A 68 13.75 -13.13 16.17
C VAL A 68 15.19 -13.35 16.62
N ASP A 69 16.10 -12.54 16.11
CA ASP A 69 17.52 -12.63 16.42
C ASP A 69 17.78 -12.32 17.90
N GLY A 70 18.67 -13.08 18.54
CA GLY A 70 19.12 -12.83 19.92
C GLY A 70 18.10 -13.08 21.04
N LEU A 71 16.81 -13.28 20.72
CA LEU A 71 15.75 -13.50 21.71
C LEU A 71 15.23 -14.95 21.76
N GLY A 72 15.56 -15.78 20.76
CA GLY A 72 15.13 -17.17 20.71
C GLY A 72 13.63 -17.38 20.47
N HIS A 73 12.86 -16.31 20.21
CA HIS A 73 11.46 -16.40 19.84
C HIS A 73 11.32 -16.83 18.38
N SER A 74 10.44 -17.79 18.13
CA SER A 74 10.10 -18.25 16.78
C SER A 74 8.66 -18.73 16.74
N GLY A 75 8.03 -18.61 15.59
CA GLY A 75 6.66 -19.06 15.38
C GLY A 75 6.39 -19.32 13.91
N LYS A 76 5.14 -19.63 13.58
CA LYS A 76 4.72 -19.88 12.22
C LYS A 76 4.47 -18.55 11.49
N ALA A 77 4.79 -18.50 10.20
CA ALA A 77 4.44 -17.40 9.31
C ALA A 77 3.80 -17.92 8.02
N THR A 78 2.89 -17.13 7.45
CA THR A 78 2.36 -17.32 6.10
C THR A 78 2.44 -16.03 5.30
N LEU A 79 2.73 -16.14 4.01
CA LEU A 79 2.62 -15.05 3.05
C LEU A 79 1.81 -15.54 1.85
N LYS A 80 0.70 -14.87 1.56
CA LYS A 80 -0.13 -15.15 0.39
C LYS A 80 0.02 -14.01 -0.61
N ILE A 81 0.62 -14.30 -1.75
CA ILE A 81 0.76 -13.36 -2.86
C ILE A 81 -0.33 -13.69 -3.89
N THR A 82 -1.26 -12.77 -4.09
CA THR A 82 -2.43 -12.97 -4.96
C THR A 82 -2.25 -12.40 -6.37
N ALA A 83 -1.43 -11.35 -6.51
CA ALA A 83 -1.16 -10.73 -7.80
C ALA A 83 0.23 -10.07 -7.82
N VAL A 84 0.78 -9.92 -9.01
CA VAL A 84 1.98 -9.13 -9.28
C VAL A 84 1.65 -8.14 -10.40
N ASN A 85 1.85 -6.85 -10.14
CA ASN A 85 1.60 -5.75 -11.06
C ASN A 85 2.94 -5.02 -11.32
N GLY A 86 3.61 -5.35 -12.41
CA GLY A 86 4.96 -4.85 -12.67
C GLY A 86 5.95 -5.36 -11.61
N ASN A 87 6.52 -4.45 -10.82
CA ASN A 87 7.45 -4.79 -9.74
C ASN A 87 6.77 -4.81 -8.37
N GLN A 88 5.46 -4.66 -8.28
CA GLN A 88 4.73 -4.67 -7.01
C GLN A 88 3.93 -5.96 -6.86
N ILE A 89 3.80 -6.43 -5.63
CA ILE A 89 2.95 -7.56 -5.26
C ILE A 89 1.75 -7.09 -4.44
N ALA A 90 0.63 -7.81 -4.58
CA ALA A 90 -0.51 -7.73 -3.70
C ALA A 90 -0.65 -9.04 -2.92
N GLY A 91 -1.08 -8.94 -1.66
CA GLY A 91 -1.13 -10.10 -0.79
C GLY A 91 -1.37 -9.76 0.67
N GLU A 92 -1.20 -10.77 1.51
CA GLU A 92 -1.36 -10.70 2.97
C GLU A 92 -0.30 -11.57 3.64
N ALA A 93 0.22 -11.11 4.77
CA ALA A 93 1.12 -11.86 5.62
C ALA A 93 0.47 -12.11 6.99
N THR A 94 0.61 -13.31 7.52
CA THR A 94 0.19 -13.66 8.88
C THR A 94 1.36 -14.21 9.67
N TRP A 95 1.53 -13.71 10.88
CA TRP A 95 2.52 -14.14 11.85
C TRP A 95 1.79 -14.69 13.06
N PHE A 96 2.01 -15.96 13.35
CA PHE A 96 1.37 -16.65 14.44
C PHE A 96 2.25 -16.63 15.69
N ASP A 97 1.61 -16.69 16.85
CA ASP A 97 2.27 -16.84 18.15
C ASP A 97 3.30 -15.74 18.46
N THR A 98 3.08 -14.52 17.96
CA THR A 98 3.94 -13.40 18.34
C THR A 98 3.64 -12.97 19.79
N PRO A 99 4.56 -12.25 20.46
CA PRO A 99 4.30 -11.72 21.81
C PRO A 99 3.05 -10.82 21.90
N PHE A 100 2.55 -10.32 20.78
CA PHE A 100 1.37 -9.46 20.67
C PHE A 100 0.13 -10.22 20.18
N GLY A 101 0.20 -11.55 20.07
CA GLY A 101 -0.82 -12.40 19.45
C GLY A 101 -0.58 -12.63 17.96
N ASP A 102 -1.58 -13.18 17.27
CA ASP A 102 -1.51 -13.39 15.83
C ASP A 102 -1.65 -12.05 15.09
N LEU A 103 -0.72 -11.77 14.17
CA LEU A 103 -0.67 -10.54 13.40
C LEU A 103 -0.92 -10.85 11.92
N THR A 104 -2.02 -10.35 11.37
CA THR A 104 -2.34 -10.46 9.94
C THR A 104 -2.38 -9.06 9.33
N GLU A 105 -1.53 -8.84 8.34
CA GLU A 105 -1.39 -7.53 7.70
C GLU A 105 -1.39 -7.66 6.16
N PRO A 106 -2.21 -6.85 5.46
CA PRO A 106 -2.12 -6.77 4.02
C PRO A 106 -0.78 -6.16 3.61
N VAL A 107 -0.29 -6.53 2.43
CA VAL A 107 0.86 -5.87 1.81
C VAL A 107 0.45 -4.44 1.43
N TRP A 108 1.18 -3.45 1.94
CA TRP A 108 0.90 -2.03 1.71
C TRP A 108 1.77 -1.44 0.59
N GLN A 109 3.07 -1.66 0.68
CA GLN A 109 4.04 -1.27 -0.34
C GLN A 109 4.97 -2.44 -0.59
N SER A 110 5.28 -2.72 -1.84
CA SER A 110 6.19 -3.80 -2.19
C SER A 110 6.96 -3.46 -3.45
N GLU A 111 8.16 -4.04 -3.56
CA GLU A 111 9.03 -3.83 -4.69
C GLU A 111 9.91 -5.07 -4.92
N ILE A 112 9.76 -5.68 -6.09
CA ILE A 112 10.68 -6.67 -6.64
C ILE A 112 11.84 -5.87 -7.25
N LYS A 113 12.99 -5.97 -6.60
CA LYS A 113 14.23 -5.29 -7.00
C LYS A 113 14.89 -6.02 -8.17
N ALA A 114 15.74 -5.29 -8.89
CA ALA A 114 16.49 -5.83 -10.02
C ALA A 114 17.44 -6.99 -9.65
N ASP A 115 17.81 -7.13 -8.37
CA ASP A 115 18.62 -8.23 -7.84
C ASP A 115 17.80 -9.50 -7.54
N GLY A 116 16.49 -9.49 -7.82
CA GLY A 116 15.57 -10.60 -7.53
C GLY A 116 15.07 -10.65 -6.08
N SER A 117 15.42 -9.67 -5.24
CA SER A 117 14.89 -9.55 -3.89
C SER A 117 13.53 -8.86 -3.90
N LEU A 118 12.60 -9.35 -3.10
CA LEU A 118 11.32 -8.72 -2.82
C LEU A 118 11.39 -7.96 -1.50
N MET A 119 11.18 -6.65 -1.55
CA MET A 119 10.90 -5.84 -0.38
C MET A 119 9.39 -5.77 -0.15
N VAL A 120 8.92 -6.07 1.05
CA VAL A 120 7.50 -6.01 1.45
C VAL A 120 7.39 -5.11 2.66
N ARG A 121 6.43 -4.18 2.66
CA ARG A 121 6.11 -3.30 3.77
C ARG A 121 4.64 -3.41 4.14
N HIS A 122 4.40 -3.29 5.43
CA HIS A 122 3.07 -3.32 6.04
C HIS A 122 2.75 -1.99 6.73
N LYS A 123 1.47 -1.75 7.01
CA LYS A 123 1.01 -0.51 7.66
C LYS A 123 1.54 -0.34 9.08
N ASN A 124 1.81 -1.45 9.75
CA ASN A 124 2.40 -1.48 11.09
C ASN A 124 3.92 -1.22 11.09
N ASN A 125 4.52 -0.78 9.97
CA ASN A 125 5.97 -0.57 9.81
C ASN A 125 6.83 -1.85 9.81
N ALA A 126 6.23 -3.04 9.67
CA ALA A 126 7.01 -4.24 9.37
C ALA A 126 7.56 -4.16 7.94
N GLU A 127 8.85 -4.47 7.80
CA GLU A 127 9.54 -4.56 6.51
C GLU A 127 10.20 -5.94 6.36
N TYR A 128 9.95 -6.60 5.24
CA TYR A 128 10.55 -7.88 4.87
C TYR A 128 11.44 -7.70 3.64
N VAL A 129 12.61 -8.30 3.65
CA VAL A 129 13.49 -8.42 2.48
C VAL A 129 13.67 -9.89 2.21
N LEU A 130 13.04 -10.38 1.15
CA LEU A 130 12.88 -11.80 0.84
C LEU A 130 13.50 -12.13 -0.51
N LYS A 131 13.98 -13.35 -0.67
CA LYS A 131 14.47 -13.91 -1.93
C LYS A 131 13.76 -15.21 -2.21
N LEU A 132 13.25 -15.34 -3.43
CA LEU A 132 12.63 -16.56 -3.91
C LEU A 132 13.71 -17.40 -4.60
N ALA A 133 13.92 -18.62 -4.14
CA ALA A 133 14.83 -19.57 -4.75
C ALA A 133 14.31 -20.99 -4.54
N ASN A 134 14.24 -21.79 -5.60
CA ASN A 134 13.78 -23.19 -5.55
C ASN A 134 12.43 -23.35 -4.81
N ARG A 135 11.46 -22.47 -5.07
CA ARG A 135 10.14 -22.43 -4.40
C ARG A 135 10.20 -22.16 -2.89
N LYS A 136 11.34 -21.71 -2.36
CA LYS A 136 11.51 -21.26 -0.98
C LYS A 136 11.66 -19.76 -0.94
N LEU A 137 10.95 -19.13 -0.02
CA LEU A 137 11.02 -17.70 0.24
C LEU A 137 11.78 -17.48 1.54
N ARG A 138 12.98 -16.89 1.44
CA ARG A 138 13.89 -16.71 2.57
C ARG A 138 14.36 -15.28 2.68
N GLY A 139 14.58 -14.82 3.90
CA GLY A 139 15.21 -13.53 4.11
C GLY A 139 15.06 -13.03 5.52
N ASN A 140 14.95 -11.72 5.64
CA ASN A 140 14.94 -11.04 6.92
C ASN A 140 13.69 -10.19 7.08
N PHE A 141 13.31 -9.98 8.33
CA PHE A 141 12.29 -9.02 8.70
C PHE A 141 12.84 -8.02 9.69
N LYS A 142 12.21 -6.84 9.70
CA LYS A 142 12.39 -5.81 10.70
C LYS A 142 11.03 -5.32 11.14
N TYR A 143 10.82 -5.22 12.43
CA TYR A 143 9.64 -4.61 13.04
C TYR A 143 10.09 -3.83 14.28
N GLU A 144 9.97 -2.50 14.22
CA GLU A 144 10.50 -1.58 15.24
C GLU A 144 11.99 -1.86 15.56
N VAL A 145 12.27 -2.37 16.76
CA VAL A 145 13.61 -2.74 17.25
C VAL A 145 13.97 -4.21 16.99
N TYR A 146 12.99 -5.02 16.57
CA TYR A 146 13.19 -6.45 16.33
C TYR A 146 13.64 -6.69 14.91
N THR A 147 14.68 -7.52 14.77
CA THR A 147 15.07 -8.12 13.50
C THR A 147 15.02 -9.63 13.61
N GLY A 148 14.91 -10.28 12.47
CA GLY A 148 14.99 -11.72 12.45
C GLY A 148 15.01 -12.29 11.05
N THR A 149 14.82 -13.60 11.00
CA THR A 149 14.82 -14.38 9.76
C THR A 149 13.44 -14.96 9.48
N LEU A 150 13.17 -15.13 8.19
CA LEU A 150 11.97 -15.76 7.66
C LEU A 150 12.41 -16.88 6.71
N ASP A 151 11.95 -18.09 6.94
CA ASP A 151 12.18 -19.25 6.06
C ASP A 151 10.84 -19.92 5.78
N MET A 152 10.39 -19.84 4.52
CA MET A 152 9.09 -20.34 4.11
C MET A 152 9.19 -21.17 2.83
N ASP A 153 8.35 -22.20 2.76
CA ASP A 153 8.19 -23.05 1.60
C ASP A 153 6.87 -22.71 0.88
N ARG A 154 6.89 -22.73 -0.46
CA ARG A 154 5.67 -22.62 -1.26
C ARG A 154 4.82 -23.89 -1.08
N LYS A 155 3.56 -23.70 -0.69
CA LYS A 155 2.57 -24.77 -0.56
C LYS A 155 1.95 -25.16 -1.90
#